data_AF-A0A511J3N0-F1
#
_entry.id   AF-A0A511J3N0-F1
#
_cell.length_a   1.000
_cell.length_b   1.000
_cell.length_c   1.000
_cell.angle_alpha   90.00
_cell.angle_beta   90.00
_cell.angle_gamma   90.00
#
_symmetry.space_group_name_H-M   'P 1'
#
loop_
_entity.id
_entity.type
_entity.pdbx_description
1 polymer ?
#
loop_
_entity_poly.entity_id
_entity_poly.type
_entity_poly.pdbx_seq_one_letter_code
_entity_poly.pdbx_strand_id
1 'polypeptide(L)'
;MKDFEGKWLNQVKKEKAYLSTSVYSGNVQLPACNIILRLNVPKETAGGYVSVNGFDGFSSERELLLDKDQKYRIDRVSTINLKNKTRYLVDASIIK
;
A
#
# COMPACT_ATOMS: atom_id res chain seq x y z
N MET A 1 14.75 -3.18 -12.97
CA MET A 1 13.71 -4.21 -12.76
C MET A 1 14.27 -5.48 -12.13
N LYS A 2 15.12 -6.25 -12.84
CA LYS A 2 15.69 -7.51 -12.33
C LYS A 2 16.34 -7.39 -10.94
N ASP A 3 17.12 -6.33 -10.70
CA ASP A 3 17.77 -6.13 -9.39
C ASP A 3 16.79 -5.82 -8.27
N PHE A 4 15.72 -5.07 -8.58
CA PHE A 4 14.68 -4.75 -7.61
C PHE A 4 13.87 -6.02 -7.29
N GLU A 5 13.44 -6.75 -8.31
CA GLU A 5 12.73 -8.00 -8.14
C GLU A 5 13.55 -9.04 -7.35
N GLY A 6 14.81 -9.26 -7.72
CA GLY A 6 15.70 -10.21 -7.02
C GLY A 6 15.95 -9.82 -5.55
N LYS A 7 15.91 -8.53 -5.23
CA LYS A 7 16.07 -8.05 -3.85
C LYS A 7 14.80 -8.18 -3.01
N TRP A 8 13.62 -8.01 -3.62
CA TRP A 8 12.37 -7.80 -2.89
C TRP A 8 11.36 -8.93 -3.01
N LEU A 9 11.36 -9.69 -4.09
CA LEU A 9 10.42 -10.81 -4.27
C LEU A 9 10.57 -11.83 -3.14
N ASN A 10 9.44 -12.32 -2.63
CA ASN A 10 9.34 -13.24 -1.49
C ASN A 10 9.84 -12.70 -0.15
N GLN A 11 10.32 -11.46 -0.07
CA GLN A 11 10.73 -10.87 1.20
C GLN A 11 9.51 -10.58 2.09
N VAL A 12 9.71 -10.77 3.39
CA VAL A 12 8.76 -10.35 4.42
C VAL A 12 9.23 -9.02 5.00
N LYS A 13 8.34 -8.04 5.01
CA LYS A 13 8.58 -6.71 5.59
C LYS A 13 7.73 -6.55 6.83
N LYS A 14 8.29 -5.90 7.85
CA LYS A 14 7.57 -5.53 9.08
C LYS A 14 7.53 -4.01 9.18
N GLU A 15 6.34 -3.47 9.37
CA GLU A 15 6.13 -2.05 9.59
C GLU A 15 5.85 -1.81 11.07
N LYS A 16 6.68 -0.99 11.71
CA LYS A 16 6.56 -0.72 13.16
C LYS A 16 5.52 0.33 13.49
N ALA A 17 5.17 1.17 12.52
CA ALA A 17 4.13 2.19 12.63
C ALA A 17 2.81 1.68 12.01
N TYR A 18 1.75 2.45 12.20
CA TYR A 18 0.51 2.27 11.46
C TYR A 18 0.75 2.41 9.95
N LEU A 19 0.06 1.61 9.14
CA LEU A 19 0.11 1.72 7.69
C LEU A 19 -1.08 2.54 7.20
N SER A 20 -0.80 3.78 6.80
CA SER A 20 -1.75 4.62 6.08
C SER A 20 -1.86 4.14 4.63
N THR A 21 -3.05 3.71 4.24
CA THR A 21 -3.33 3.15 2.90
C THR A 21 -4.62 3.75 2.35
N SER A 22 -4.83 3.69 1.03
CA SER A 22 -6.12 4.08 0.43
C SER A 22 -6.82 2.86 -0.17
N VAL A 23 -8.14 2.78 -0.01
CA VAL A 23 -8.96 1.75 -0.67
C VAL A 23 -9.20 2.04 -2.16
N TYR A 24 -8.74 3.19 -2.65
CA TYR A 24 -8.93 3.61 -4.03
C TYR A 24 -7.59 3.86 -4.75
N SER A 25 -7.43 3.23 -5.91
CA SER A 25 -6.21 3.33 -6.72
C SER A 25 -6.29 4.34 -7.87
N GLY A 26 -7.33 5.18 -7.92
CA GLY A 26 -7.48 6.17 -9.00
C GLY A 26 -6.54 7.36 -8.84
N ASN A 27 -6.93 8.53 -9.34
CA ASN A 27 -6.10 9.74 -9.36
C ASN A 27 -5.87 10.36 -7.97
N VAL A 28 -5.44 9.58 -6.99
CA VAL A 28 -4.85 10.10 -5.76
C VAL A 28 -3.65 10.94 -6.18
N GLN A 29 -3.57 12.19 -5.69
CA GLN A 29 -2.35 12.98 -5.73
C GLN A 29 -1.34 12.34 -4.80
N LEU A 30 -0.82 11.17 -5.21
CA LEU A 30 0.29 10.57 -4.52
C LEU A 30 1.50 11.50 -4.72
N PRO A 31 2.33 11.69 -3.69
CA PRO A 31 3.64 12.30 -3.83
C PRO A 31 4.43 11.66 -4.98
N ALA A 32 5.60 12.18 -5.31
CA ALA A 32 6.50 11.64 -6.34
C ALA A 32 7.08 10.23 -6.02
N CYS A 33 6.27 9.32 -5.46
CA CYS A 33 6.59 7.95 -5.14
C CYS A 33 6.70 7.10 -6.41
N ASN A 34 7.86 6.47 -6.57
CA ASN A 34 8.16 5.56 -7.68
C ASN A 34 7.68 4.12 -7.43
N ILE A 35 7.11 3.86 -6.24
CA ILE A 35 6.65 2.54 -5.81
C ILE A 35 5.19 2.65 -5.35
N ILE A 36 4.35 1.72 -5.81
CA ILE A 36 2.98 1.52 -5.38
C ILE A 36 2.92 0.17 -4.68
N LEU A 37 2.56 0.17 -3.40
CA LEU A 37 2.32 -1.04 -2.63
C LEU A 37 0.83 -1.38 -2.71
N ARG A 38 0.48 -2.47 -3.37
CA ARG A 38 -0.89 -2.98 -3.46
C ARG A 38 -1.04 -4.15 -2.49
N LEU A 39 -1.71 -3.89 -1.37
CA LEU A 39 -1.89 -4.85 -0.30
C LEU A 39 -3.20 -5.62 -0.45
N ASN A 40 -3.09 -6.95 -0.44
CA ASN A 40 -4.19 -7.82 -0.07
C ASN A 40 -4.29 -7.87 1.45
N VAL A 41 -5.42 -7.43 1.99
CA VAL A 41 -5.70 -7.36 3.43
C VAL A 41 -6.73 -8.45 3.77
N PRO A 42 -6.34 -9.54 4.45
CA PRO A 42 -7.26 -10.59 4.86
C PRO A 42 -8.36 -10.08 5.79
N LYS A 43 -9.51 -10.77 5.80
CA LYS A 43 -10.55 -10.54 6.80
C LYS A 43 -9.99 -10.65 8.22
N GLU A 44 -10.59 -9.92 9.15
CA GLU A 44 -10.16 -9.83 10.55
C GLU A 44 -8.77 -9.19 10.76
N THR A 45 -8.20 -8.53 9.74
CA THR A 45 -7.01 -7.68 9.94
C THR A 45 -7.43 -6.41 10.68
N ALA A 46 -6.72 -6.08 11.77
CA ALA A 46 -6.99 -4.87 12.54
C ALA A 46 -6.71 -3.60 11.72
N GLY A 47 -7.74 -2.78 11.56
CA GLY A 47 -7.65 -1.49 10.88
C GLY A 47 -8.95 -0.69 11.01
N GLY A 48 -8.88 0.60 10.68
CA GLY A 48 -10.01 1.52 10.71
C GLY A 48 -10.10 2.33 9.43
N TYR A 49 -11.32 2.50 8.90
CA TYR A 49 -11.57 3.45 7.82
C TYR A 49 -11.71 4.85 8.42
N VAL A 50 -10.77 5.74 8.11
CA VAL A 50 -10.64 7.05 8.80
C VAL A 50 -11.14 8.22 7.96
N SER A 51 -11.43 8.01 6.66
CA SER A 51 -12.03 9.03 5.78
C SER A 51 -13.56 9.18 5.92
N VAL A 52 -14.07 9.14 7.15
CA VAL A 52 -15.50 9.37 7.43
C VAL A 52 -15.76 10.87 7.60
N ASN A 53 -16.95 11.34 7.20
CA ASN A 53 -17.42 12.73 7.22
C ASN A 53 -17.52 13.40 8.63
N GLY A 54 -16.66 13.05 9.58
CA GLY A 54 -16.58 13.62 10.93
C GLY A 54 -15.22 14.23 11.29
N PHE A 55 -14.21 14.11 10.43
CA PHE A 55 -12.94 14.81 10.54
C PHE A 55 -12.83 15.80 9.37
N ASP A 56 -13.19 17.06 9.61
CA ASP A 56 -13.08 18.13 8.62
C ASP A 56 -11.66 18.14 8.01
N GLY A 57 -11.58 17.86 6.70
CA GLY A 57 -10.33 17.87 5.92
C GLY A 57 -9.93 16.56 5.21
N PHE A 58 -10.43 15.39 5.62
CA PHE A 58 -9.90 14.08 5.18
C PHE A 58 -10.84 13.23 4.31
N SER A 59 -11.98 13.78 3.88
CA SER A 59 -13.03 13.03 3.17
C SER A 59 -12.62 12.49 1.79
N SER A 60 -11.55 13.03 1.20
CA SER A 60 -11.13 12.68 -0.17
C SER A 60 -10.12 11.53 -0.25
N GLU A 61 -9.45 11.18 0.86
CA GLU A 61 -8.30 10.27 0.83
C GLU A 61 -8.69 8.78 0.81
N ARG A 62 -9.92 8.48 1.21
CA ARG A 62 -10.47 7.11 1.30
C ARG A 62 -9.51 6.19 2.05
N GLU A 63 -9.00 6.69 3.17
CA GLU A 63 -7.93 6.11 3.94
C GLU A 63 -8.42 4.94 4.80
N LEU A 64 -7.69 3.83 4.69
CA LEU A 64 -7.72 2.69 5.59
C LEU A 64 -6.40 2.68 6.37
N LEU A 65 -6.48 2.92 7.67
CA LEU A 65 -5.35 2.84 8.57
C LEU A 65 -5.26 1.43 9.14
N LEU A 66 -4.22 0.68 8.80
CA LEU A 66 -3.95 -0.64 9.39
C LEU A 66 -3.12 -0.46 10.66
N ASP A 67 -3.34 -1.34 11.65
CA ASP A 67 -2.64 -1.28 12.94
C ASP A 67 -1.10 -1.34 12.78
N LYS A 68 -0.37 -1.01 13.84
CA LYS A 68 1.09 -1.15 13.88
C LYS A 68 1.53 -2.62 13.86
N ASP A 69 2.83 -2.84 13.68
CA ASP A 69 3.49 -4.15 13.73
C ASP A 69 3.05 -5.16 12.65
N GLN A 70 2.33 -4.70 11.62
CA GLN A 70 1.91 -5.53 10.49
C GLN A 70 3.11 -6.08 9.73
N LYS A 71 2.92 -7.29 9.21
CA LYS A 71 3.87 -7.92 8.30
C LYS A 71 3.19 -8.16 6.96
N TYR A 72 3.93 -8.01 5.88
CA TYR A 72 3.47 -8.41 4.55
C TYR A 72 4.58 -9.14 3.79
N ARG A 73 4.16 -10.12 2.98
CA ARG A 73 5.03 -10.80 2.02
C ARG A 73 4.87 -10.15 0.65
N ILE A 74 5.98 -9.89 -0.03
CA ILE A 74 5.96 -9.41 -1.41
C ILE A 74 5.78 -10.61 -2.35
N ASP A 75 4.63 -10.68 -3.01
CA ASP A 75 4.19 -11.80 -3.84
C ASP A 75 4.57 -11.59 -5.32
N ARG A 76 4.57 -10.34 -5.79
CA ARG A 76 4.94 -9.99 -7.17
C ARG A 76 5.52 -8.59 -7.23
N VAL A 77 6.52 -8.41 -8.09
CA VAL A 77 7.01 -7.10 -8.51
C VAL A 77 6.73 -6.95 -10.00
N SER A 78 6.12 -5.83 -10.39
CA SER A 78 5.88 -5.49 -11.79
C SER A 78 6.05 -3.98 -12.00
N THR A 79 5.84 -3.52 -13.22
CA THR A 79 5.82 -2.08 -13.54
C THR A 79 4.47 -1.69 -14.11
N ILE A 80 4.03 -0.47 -13.79
CA ILE A 80 2.83 0.15 -14.35
C ILE A 80 3.15 1.55 -14.86
N ASN A 81 2.52 1.95 -15.96
CA ASN A 81 2.60 3.31 -16.49
C ASN A 81 1.42 4.12 -15.96
N LEU A 82 1.71 5.17 -15.18
CA LEU A 82 0.70 6.08 -14.64
C LEU A 82 1.12 7.52 -14.93
N LYS A 83 0.25 8.26 -15.63
CA LYS A 83 0.49 9.67 -15.99
C LYS A 83 1.88 9.88 -16.63
N ASN A 84 2.22 9.04 -17.60
CA ASN A 84 3.51 9.06 -18.33
C ASN A 84 4.76 8.81 -17.47
N LYS A 85 4.60 8.23 -16.27
CA LYS A 85 5.73 7.76 -15.46
C LYS A 85 5.60 6.26 -15.21
N THR A 86 6.66 5.53 -15.49
CA THR A 86 6.79 4.13 -15.09
C THR A 86 7.07 4.06 -13.60
N ARG A 87 6.27 3.26 -12.88
CA ARG A 87 6.40 3.02 -11.43
C ARG A 87 6.47 1.54 -11.15
N TYR A 88 7.13 1.16 -10.07
CA TYR A 88 7.05 -0.21 -9.54
C TYR A 88 5.68 -0.44 -8.91
N LEU A 89 5.04 -1.54 -9.27
CA LEU A 89 3.86 -2.07 -8.60
C LEU A 89 4.29 -3.31 -7.81
N VAL A 90 4.18 -3.23 -6.50
CA VAL A 90 4.53 -4.29 -5.54
C VAL A 90 3.21 -4.87 -5.04
N ASP A 91 2.90 -6.08 -5.50
CA ASP A 91 1.77 -6.85 -5.00
C ASP A 91 2.23 -7.60 -3.75
N ALA A 92 1.53 -7.41 -2.65
CA ALA A 92 1.87 -7.99 -1.38
C ALA A 92 0.63 -8.40 -0.59
N SER A 93 0.79 -9.36 0.31
CA SER A 93 -0.28 -9.83 1.19
C SER A 93 0.12 -9.66 2.64
N ILE A 94 -0.78 -9.12 3.47
CA ILE A 94 -0.61 -9.12 4.92
C ILE A 94 -0.53 -10.57 5.40
N ILE A 95 0.42 -10.85 6.29
CA ILE A 95 0.61 -12.16 6.92
C ILE A 95 0.44 -12.03 8.43
N LYS A 96 -0.17 -13.04 9.05
CA LYS A 96 -0.29 -13.14 10.51
C LYS A 96 1.03 -13.60 11.14
#